data_AF-A0A2M7CSP7-F1
#
_entry.id   AF-A0A2M7CSP7-F1
#
_cell.length_a   1.000
_cell.length_b   1.000
_cell.length_c   1.000
_cell.angle_alpha   90.00
_cell.angle_beta   90.00
_cell.angle_gamma   90.00
#
_symmetry.space_group_name_H-M   'P 1'
#
loop_
_entity.id
_entity.type
_entity.pdbx_description
1 polymer ?
#
loop_
_entity_poly.entity_id
_entity_poly.type
_entity_poly.pdbx_seq_one_letter_code
_entity_poly.pdbx_strand_id
1 'polypeptide(L)'
;MPIWKTAQTRHQARSMTEYSAGPLVHACTQCGACEPVCPALLSPMRLHAAIRRLDWADPDLVGLSACTECGDCTPVCPSAIGLVADFRYAKAEIAWQRELLARADAARRRFLARRQRLAEAAEARNRALAAKSENPTASADAAVDLLQAALARARTKHLAKKAEVDGGA
;
A
#
# COMPACT_ATOMS: atom_id res chain seq x y z
N MET A 1 46.20 45.18 -7.44
CA MET A 1 46.37 43.72 -7.45
C MET A 1 45.05 43.07 -7.03
N PRO A 2 44.26 42.47 -7.93
CA PRO A 2 43.01 41.82 -7.55
C PRO A 2 43.16 40.28 -7.52
N ILE A 3 42.78 39.69 -6.40
CA ILE A 3 43.07 38.32 -5.93
C ILE A 3 41.95 37.34 -6.34
N TRP A 4 41.49 37.40 -7.58
CA TRP A 4 40.35 36.58 -8.07
C TRP A 4 40.72 35.57 -9.16
N LYS A 5 42.02 35.32 -9.41
CA LYS A 5 42.42 34.18 -10.26
C LYS A 5 42.19 32.87 -9.50
N THR A 6 40.93 32.46 -9.53
CA THR A 6 40.44 31.09 -9.66
C THR A 6 41.56 30.08 -9.75
N ALA A 7 41.65 29.24 -8.71
CA ALA A 7 42.43 28.02 -8.72
C ALA A 7 41.98 27.21 -9.94
N GLN A 8 42.78 27.35 -10.99
CA GLN A 8 42.72 26.60 -12.22
C GLN A 8 42.94 25.15 -11.82
N THR A 9 41.81 24.45 -11.63
CA THR A 9 41.74 23.01 -11.49
C THR A 9 42.51 22.44 -12.65
N ARG A 10 43.69 21.92 -12.34
CA ARG A 10 44.54 21.15 -13.23
C ARG A 10 43.87 19.78 -13.43
N HIS A 11 42.62 19.77 -13.89
CA HIS A 11 42.00 18.60 -14.49
C HIS A 11 42.65 18.47 -15.86
N GLN A 12 43.61 17.56 -15.90
CA GLN A 12 44.30 17.11 -17.10
C GLN A 12 43.30 17.00 -18.24
N ALA A 13 43.51 17.80 -19.29
CA ALA A 13 42.86 17.64 -20.57
C ALA A 13 43.29 16.28 -21.14
N ARG A 14 42.54 15.23 -20.80
CA ARG A 14 42.65 13.93 -21.44
C ARG A 14 42.28 14.16 -22.91
N SER A 15 43.20 13.87 -23.81
CA SER A 15 43.06 14.12 -25.25
C SER A 15 41.76 13.51 -25.78
N MET A 16 40.96 14.30 -26.50
CA MET A 16 39.68 13.91 -27.11
C MET A 16 39.76 12.71 -28.09
N THR A 17 40.96 12.24 -28.40
CA THR A 17 41.25 11.08 -29.27
C THR A 17 41.28 9.73 -28.54
N GLU A 18 41.21 9.70 -27.21
CA GLU A 18 41.20 8.45 -26.41
C GLU A 18 39.79 7.95 -26.04
N TYR A 19 38.73 8.51 -26.63
CA TYR A 19 37.39 7.95 -26.47
C TYR A 19 37.27 6.67 -27.31
N SER A 20 37.80 5.55 -26.78
CA SER A 20 37.50 4.24 -27.36
C SER A 20 36.01 3.99 -27.22
N ALA A 21 35.29 3.86 -28.33
CA ALA A 21 33.92 3.38 -28.31
C ALA A 21 33.91 2.06 -27.50
N GLY A 22 33.10 2.01 -26.44
CA GLY A 22 32.94 0.80 -25.64
C GLY A 22 32.52 -0.39 -26.52
N PRO A 23 32.71 -1.63 -26.04
CA PRO A 23 32.33 -2.81 -26.81
C PRO A 23 30.86 -2.72 -27.26
N LEU A 24 30.61 -3.00 -28.53
CA LEU A 24 29.26 -3.02 -29.09
C LEU A 24 28.47 -4.13 -28.39
N VAL A 25 27.40 -3.74 -27.70
CA VAL A 25 26.52 -4.71 -27.02
C VAL A 25 25.59 -5.35 -28.06
N HIS A 26 25.57 -6.67 -28.10
CA HIS A 26 24.72 -7.46 -29.00
C HIS A 26 23.58 -8.14 -28.24
N ALA A 27 22.57 -8.62 -28.98
CA ALA A 27 21.52 -9.43 -28.39
C ALA A 27 22.10 -10.75 -27.83
N CYS A 28 21.50 -11.26 -26.74
CA CYS A 28 21.88 -12.55 -26.17
C CYS A 28 21.61 -13.67 -27.19
N THR A 29 22.62 -14.47 -27.51
CA THR A 29 22.53 -15.62 -28.43
C THR A 29 22.20 -16.94 -27.74
N GLN A 30 21.96 -16.92 -26.43
CA GLN A 30 21.67 -18.10 -25.61
C GLN A 30 22.74 -19.21 -25.69
N CYS A 31 24.02 -18.82 -25.79
CA CYS A 31 25.14 -19.76 -25.93
C CYS A 31 25.52 -20.55 -24.66
N GLY A 32 25.00 -20.19 -23.48
CA GLY A 32 25.29 -20.90 -22.22
C GLY A 32 26.68 -20.68 -21.60
N ALA A 33 27.57 -19.90 -22.22
CA ALA A 33 28.96 -19.70 -21.75
C ALA A 33 29.08 -19.16 -20.30
N CYS A 34 28.03 -18.53 -19.79
CA CYS A 34 27.97 -17.98 -18.43
C CYS A 34 27.67 -19.01 -17.33
N GLU A 35 27.13 -20.18 -17.65
CA GLU A 35 26.77 -21.22 -16.66
C GLU A 35 28.00 -21.88 -16.01
N PRO A 36 29.00 -22.39 -16.75
CA PRO A 36 30.12 -23.12 -16.15
C PRO A 36 31.03 -22.24 -15.29
N VAL A 37 30.97 -20.91 -15.45
CA VAL A 37 31.78 -19.96 -14.68
C VAL A 37 31.09 -19.42 -13.42
N CYS A 38 29.82 -19.75 -13.20
CA CYS A 38 29.08 -19.20 -12.07
C CYS A 38 29.50 -19.91 -10.75
N PRO A 39 30.09 -19.21 -9.77
CA PRO A 39 30.51 -19.83 -8.51
C PRO A 39 29.33 -20.25 -7.62
N ALA A 40 28.14 -19.67 -7.84
CA ALA A 40 26.91 -19.99 -7.13
C ALA A 40 26.10 -21.11 -7.80
N LEU A 41 26.63 -21.74 -8.87
CA LEU A 41 25.96 -22.81 -9.62
C LEU A 41 24.56 -22.43 -10.12
N LEU A 42 24.37 -21.15 -10.47
CA LEU A 42 23.13 -20.66 -11.07
C LEU A 42 23.16 -20.88 -12.59
N SER A 43 22.01 -20.71 -13.24
CA SER A 43 21.93 -20.56 -14.70
C SER A 43 21.75 -19.08 -15.05
N PRO A 44 22.84 -18.31 -15.30
CA PRO A 44 22.72 -16.89 -15.61
C PRO A 44 21.97 -16.64 -16.92
N MET A 45 22.01 -17.61 -17.84
CA MET A 45 21.25 -17.55 -19.09
C MET A 45 19.75 -17.53 -18.83
N ARG A 46 19.22 -18.45 -18.03
CA ARG A 46 17.79 -18.50 -17.68
C ARG A 46 17.38 -17.27 -16.87
N LEU A 47 18.20 -16.87 -15.91
CA LEU A 47 17.97 -15.66 -15.11
C LEU A 47 17.88 -14.40 -16.00
N HIS A 48 18.83 -14.22 -16.91
CA HIS A 48 18.80 -13.08 -17.82
C HIS A 48 17.54 -13.11 -18.69
N ALA A 49 17.19 -14.26 -19.29
CA ALA A 49 15.98 -14.39 -20.08
C ALA A 49 14.71 -14.05 -19.28
N ALA A 50 14.64 -14.45 -18.01
CA ALA A 50 13.54 -14.10 -17.11
C ALA A 50 13.49 -12.60 -16.80
N ILE A 51 14.64 -11.97 -16.51
CA ILE A 51 14.72 -10.53 -16.27
C ILE A 51 14.27 -9.73 -17.50
N ARG A 52 14.60 -10.19 -18.72
CA ARG A 52 14.15 -9.54 -19.95
C ARG A 52 12.64 -9.58 -20.15
N ARG A 53 11.91 -10.50 -19.49
CA ARG A 53 10.44 -10.53 -19.49
C ARG A 53 9.81 -9.47 -18.56
N LEU A 54 10.57 -8.92 -17.62
CA LEU A 54 10.10 -7.97 -16.60
C LEU A 54 8.94 -8.50 -15.72
N ASP A 55 8.80 -9.82 -15.65
CA ASP A 55 7.89 -10.50 -14.73
C ASP A 55 8.68 -10.89 -13.47
N TRP A 56 8.51 -10.13 -12.40
CA TRP A 56 9.25 -10.33 -11.15
C TRP A 56 8.66 -11.44 -10.26
N ALA A 57 7.52 -12.01 -10.65
CA ALA A 57 6.92 -13.19 -10.01
C ALA A 57 7.34 -14.51 -10.69
N ASP A 58 8.18 -14.43 -11.72
CA ASP A 58 8.61 -15.56 -12.51
C ASP A 58 9.36 -16.62 -11.67
N PRO A 59 8.99 -17.92 -11.75
CA PRO A 59 9.66 -18.98 -11.00
C PRO A 59 11.14 -19.12 -11.34
N ASP A 60 11.58 -18.73 -12.55
CA ASP A 60 12.98 -18.75 -12.93
C ASP A 60 13.83 -17.76 -12.10
N LEU A 61 13.21 -16.71 -11.54
CA LEU A 61 13.90 -15.70 -10.72
C LEU A 61 14.05 -16.10 -9.24
N VAL A 62 13.47 -17.23 -8.81
CA VAL A 62 13.56 -17.70 -7.41
C VAL A 62 15.02 -17.86 -6.98
N GLY A 63 15.87 -18.37 -7.87
CA GLY A 63 17.30 -18.55 -7.63
C GLY A 63 18.13 -17.26 -7.68
N LEU A 64 17.59 -16.13 -8.16
CA LEU A 64 18.35 -14.88 -8.32
C LEU A 64 18.89 -14.35 -6.98
N SER A 65 18.20 -14.63 -5.88
CA SER A 65 18.62 -14.24 -4.54
C SER A 65 19.97 -14.83 -4.11
N ALA A 66 20.36 -15.99 -4.66
CA ALA A 66 21.63 -16.63 -4.37
C ALA A 66 22.82 -16.07 -5.19
N CYS A 67 22.56 -15.22 -6.19
CA CYS A 67 23.63 -14.55 -6.94
C CYS A 67 24.43 -13.66 -5.97
N THR A 68 25.76 -13.70 -6.02
CA THR A 68 26.62 -12.88 -5.15
C THR A 68 27.16 -11.63 -5.83
N GLU A 69 26.76 -11.37 -7.07
CA GLU A 69 27.21 -10.21 -7.86
C GLU A 69 28.73 -10.21 -8.14
N CYS A 70 29.35 -11.39 -8.20
CA CYS A 70 30.80 -11.56 -8.40
C CYS A 70 31.33 -11.04 -9.75
N GLY A 71 30.52 -11.07 -10.82
CA GLY A 71 30.94 -10.53 -12.13
C GLY A 71 31.38 -11.56 -13.16
N ASP A 72 31.63 -12.82 -12.77
CA ASP A 72 32.31 -13.81 -13.62
C ASP A 72 31.59 -14.10 -14.95
N CYS A 73 30.27 -13.94 -14.99
CA CYS A 73 29.45 -14.19 -16.17
C CYS A 73 29.51 -13.08 -17.24
N THR A 74 29.85 -11.84 -16.87
CA THR A 74 29.91 -10.70 -17.81
C THR A 74 31.07 -10.78 -18.80
N PRO A 75 32.34 -10.99 -18.39
CA PRO A 75 33.46 -11.00 -19.32
C PRO A 75 33.46 -12.22 -20.26
N VAL A 76 32.82 -13.33 -19.87
CA VAL A 76 32.73 -14.53 -20.72
C VAL A 76 31.63 -14.47 -21.76
N CYS A 77 30.76 -13.46 -21.71
CA CYS A 77 29.61 -13.39 -22.60
C CYS A 77 30.04 -12.90 -23.99
N PRO A 78 29.83 -13.69 -25.07
CA PRO A 78 30.18 -13.27 -26.42
C PRO A 78 29.33 -12.11 -26.94
N SER A 79 28.16 -11.87 -26.36
CA SER A 79 27.29 -10.73 -26.70
C SER A 79 27.67 -9.43 -25.99
N ALA A 80 28.71 -9.43 -25.13
CA ALA A 80 29.14 -8.29 -24.33
C ALA A 80 28.02 -7.66 -23.46
N ILE A 81 27.01 -8.45 -23.04
CA ILE A 81 25.93 -7.97 -22.19
C ILE A 81 26.36 -7.89 -20.71
N GLY A 82 25.88 -6.86 -20.02
CA GLY A 82 26.15 -6.62 -18.60
C GLY A 82 25.31 -7.49 -17.65
N LEU A 83 25.50 -8.82 -17.67
CA LEU A 83 24.70 -9.75 -16.86
C LEU A 83 24.59 -9.37 -15.37
N VAL A 84 25.69 -8.99 -14.73
CA VAL A 84 25.64 -8.62 -13.31
C VAL A 84 24.90 -7.30 -13.08
N ALA A 85 24.94 -6.35 -14.02
CA ALA A 85 24.14 -5.13 -13.92
C ALA A 85 22.65 -5.45 -13.98
N ASP A 86 22.23 -6.34 -14.89
CA ASP A 86 20.84 -6.82 -14.98
C ASP A 86 20.41 -7.53 -13.69
N PHE A 87 21.27 -8.38 -13.11
CA PHE A 87 20.97 -9.11 -11.87
C PHE A 87 20.82 -8.19 -10.67
N ARG A 88 21.67 -7.16 -10.57
CA ARG A 88 21.58 -6.12 -9.53
C ARG A 88 20.28 -5.33 -9.66
N TYR A 89 19.94 -4.92 -10.87
CA TYR A 89 18.69 -4.23 -11.17
C TYR A 89 17.48 -5.09 -10.77
N ALA A 90 17.44 -6.34 -11.22
CA ALA A 90 16.33 -7.25 -10.94
C ALA A 90 16.17 -7.55 -9.44
N LYS A 91 17.27 -7.72 -8.69
CA LYS A 91 17.21 -7.86 -7.22
C LYS A 91 16.62 -6.62 -6.56
N ALA A 92 17.05 -5.44 -6.97
CA ALA A 92 16.53 -4.18 -6.44
C ALA A 92 15.02 -4.04 -6.73
N GLU A 93 14.61 -4.38 -7.94
CA GLU A 93 13.19 -4.33 -8.34
C GLU A 93 12.34 -5.33 -7.56
N ILE A 94 12.77 -6.59 -7.43
CA ILE A 94 12.08 -7.60 -6.61
C ILE A 94 11.97 -7.13 -5.16
N ALA A 95 13.04 -6.56 -4.59
CA ALA A 95 13.02 -6.04 -3.23
C ALA A 95 12.02 -4.87 -3.08
N TRP A 96 12.00 -3.94 -4.04
CA TRP A 96 11.05 -2.84 -4.07
C TRP A 96 9.60 -3.36 -4.13
N GLN A 97 9.30 -4.26 -5.07
CA GLN A 97 7.96 -4.83 -5.25
C GLN A 97 7.47 -5.52 -3.97
N ARG A 98 8.35 -6.28 -3.31
CA ARG A 98 8.05 -6.92 -2.02
C ARG A 98 7.72 -5.91 -0.92
N GLU A 99 8.49 -4.84 -0.82
CA GLU A 99 8.23 -3.77 0.15
C GLU A 99 6.90 -3.05 -0.12
N LEU A 100 6.59 -2.78 -1.39
CA LEU A 100 5.33 -2.16 -1.80
C LEU A 100 4.13 -3.05 -1.42
N LEU A 101 4.21 -4.35 -1.72
CA LEU A 101 3.18 -5.33 -1.37
C LEU A 101 3.02 -5.44 0.15
N ALA A 102 4.12 -5.52 0.91
CA ALA A 102 4.09 -5.59 2.36
C ALA A 102 3.40 -4.35 2.99
N ARG A 103 3.67 -3.15 2.45
CA ARG A 103 3.00 -1.90 2.85
C ARG A 103 1.51 -1.94 2.54
N ALA A 104 1.13 -2.38 1.33
CA ALA A 104 -0.27 -2.49 0.93
C ALA A 104 -1.04 -3.48 1.83
N ASP A 105 -0.44 -4.63 2.14
CA ASP A 105 -1.01 -5.63 3.03
C ASP A 105 -1.16 -5.10 4.46
N ALA A 106 -0.16 -4.38 4.99
CA ALA A 106 -0.26 -3.75 6.30
C ALA A 106 -1.40 -2.73 6.36
N ALA A 107 -1.58 -1.91 5.32
CA ALA A 107 -2.69 -0.98 5.22
C ALA A 107 -4.04 -1.71 5.17
N ARG A 108 -4.14 -2.76 4.35
CA ARG A 108 -5.33 -3.60 4.25
C ARG A 108 -5.70 -4.24 5.59
N ARG A 109 -4.74 -4.82 6.31
CA ARG A 109 -4.97 -5.41 7.63
C ARG A 109 -5.54 -4.39 8.62
N ARG A 110 -4.98 -3.17 8.66
CA ARG A 110 -5.47 -2.08 9.53
C ARG A 110 -6.90 -1.67 9.19
N PHE A 111 -7.20 -1.53 7.89
CA PHE A 111 -8.54 -1.17 7.44
C PHE A 111 -9.58 -2.23 7.82
N LEU A 112 -9.28 -3.50 7.57
CA LEU A 112 -10.18 -4.61 7.88
C LEU A 112 -10.42 -4.72 9.40
N ALA A 113 -9.37 -4.61 10.21
CA ALA A 113 -9.48 -4.64 11.67
C ALA A 113 -10.30 -3.46 12.22
N ARG A 114 -10.18 -2.26 11.63
CA ARG A 114 -11.04 -1.13 12.00
C ARG A 114 -12.49 -1.39 11.63
N ARG A 115 -12.74 -1.92 10.44
CA ARG A 115 -14.10 -2.21 9.96
C ARG A 115 -14.79 -3.25 10.83
N GLN A 116 -14.08 -4.29 11.25
CA GLN A 116 -14.58 -5.31 12.19
C GLN A 116 -14.98 -4.70 13.52
N ARG A 117 -14.09 -3.91 14.16
CA ARG A 117 -14.40 -3.24 15.44
C ARG A 117 -15.63 -2.34 15.37
N LEU A 118 -15.80 -1.59 14.27
CA LEU A 118 -16.97 -0.72 14.09
C LEU A 118 -18.26 -1.52 13.88
N ALA A 119 -18.21 -2.64 13.14
CA ALA A 119 -19.35 -3.52 12.95
C ALA A 119 -19.79 -4.16 14.28
N GLU A 120 -18.85 -4.70 15.05
CA GLU A 120 -19.13 -5.29 16.38
C GLU A 120 -19.72 -4.26 17.35
N ALA A 121 -19.18 -3.04 17.37
CA ALA A 121 -19.69 -1.96 18.20
C ALA A 121 -21.11 -1.51 17.77
N ALA A 122 -21.37 -1.44 16.46
CA ALA A 122 -22.69 -1.12 15.92
C ALA A 122 -23.71 -2.22 16.25
N GLU A 123 -23.33 -3.49 16.11
CA GLU A 123 -24.16 -4.64 16.49
C GLU A 123 -24.44 -4.68 17.99
N ALA A 124 -23.42 -4.44 18.83
CA ALA A 124 -23.60 -4.34 20.28
C ALA A 124 -24.55 -3.19 20.65
N ARG A 125 -24.40 -2.02 20.01
CA ARG A 125 -25.32 -0.88 20.19
C ARG A 125 -26.73 -1.24 19.75
N ASN A 126 -26.91 -1.85 18.58
CA ASN A 126 -28.22 -2.25 18.08
C ASN A 126 -28.88 -3.29 18.99
N ARG A 127 -28.14 -4.28 19.49
CA ARG A 127 -28.63 -5.25 20.48
C ARG A 127 -29.02 -4.58 21.80
N ALA A 128 -28.22 -3.64 22.29
CA ALA A 128 -28.55 -2.89 23.50
C ALA A 128 -29.79 -2.00 23.32
N LEU A 129 -29.98 -1.41 22.14
CA LEU A 129 -31.20 -0.66 21.81
C LEU A 129 -32.42 -1.58 21.71
N ALA A 130 -32.28 -2.75 21.05
CA ALA A 130 -33.35 -3.75 20.94
C ALA A 130 -33.77 -4.29 22.33
N ALA A 131 -32.81 -4.63 23.19
CA ALA A 131 -33.10 -5.07 24.56
C ALA A 131 -33.79 -3.97 25.40
N LYS A 132 -33.44 -2.69 25.19
CA LYS A 132 -34.13 -1.56 25.81
C LYS A 132 -35.54 -1.34 25.27
N SER A 133 -35.80 -1.64 23.99
CA SER A 133 -37.15 -1.57 23.42
C SER A 133 -38.03 -2.76 23.78
N GLU A 134 -37.44 -3.95 23.99
CA GLU A 134 -38.15 -5.18 24.39
C GLU A 134 -38.49 -5.21 25.89
N ASN A 135 -37.71 -4.50 26.72
CA ASN A 135 -38.03 -4.25 28.13
C ASN A 135 -38.45 -2.78 28.31
N PRO A 136 -39.70 -2.40 27.98
CA PRO A 136 -40.27 -1.14 28.45
C PRO A 136 -40.52 -1.28 29.96
N THR A 137 -39.46 -1.23 30.77
CA THR A 137 -39.59 -1.13 32.23
C THR A 137 -40.29 0.18 32.53
N ALA A 138 -41.53 0.10 33.03
CA ALA A 138 -42.40 1.19 33.44
C ALA A 138 -42.78 2.20 32.33
N SER A 139 -43.82 1.81 31.59
CA SER A 139 -44.99 2.65 31.26
C SER A 139 -44.85 3.76 30.21
N ALA A 140 -44.60 3.39 28.95
CA ALA A 140 -45.08 4.21 27.83
C ALA A 140 -46.60 4.47 27.97
N ASP A 141 -47.35 3.46 28.42
CA ASP A 141 -48.78 3.57 28.69
C ASP A 141 -49.10 4.54 29.84
N ALA A 142 -48.40 4.49 30.99
CA ALA A 142 -48.67 5.46 32.07
C ALA A 142 -48.17 6.88 31.76
N ALA A 143 -47.17 7.04 30.89
CA ALA A 143 -46.78 8.36 30.38
C ALA A 143 -47.87 8.94 29.44
N VAL A 144 -48.50 8.09 28.62
CA VAL A 144 -49.66 8.46 27.78
C VAL A 144 -50.88 8.76 28.65
N ASP A 145 -51.16 7.97 29.69
CA ASP A 145 -52.27 8.19 30.61
C ASP A 145 -52.14 9.51 31.40
N LEU A 146 -50.93 9.84 31.85
CA LEU A 146 -50.66 11.12 32.52
C LEU A 146 -50.84 12.31 31.58
N LEU A 147 -50.43 12.18 30.31
CA LEU A 147 -50.64 13.22 29.30
C LEU A 147 -52.13 13.42 28.97
N GLN A 148 -52.88 12.32 28.84
CA GLN A 148 -54.32 12.36 28.59
C GLN A 148 -55.07 12.97 29.78
N ALA A 149 -54.69 12.62 31.01
CA ALA A 149 -55.27 13.20 32.22
C ALA A 149 -54.99 14.72 32.33
N ALA A 150 -53.81 15.18 31.93
CA ALA A 150 -53.47 16.61 31.91
C ALA A 150 -54.31 17.39 30.87
N LEU A 151 -54.47 16.83 29.67
CA LEU A 151 -55.30 17.42 28.61
C LEU A 151 -56.79 17.47 28.99
N ALA A 152 -57.30 16.45 29.68
CA ALA A 152 -58.67 16.43 30.18
C ALA A 152 -58.93 17.54 31.21
N ARG A 153 -58.01 17.74 32.17
CA ARG A 153 -58.09 18.83 33.17
C ARG A 153 -57.99 20.22 32.54
N ALA A 154 -57.19 20.37 31.48
CA ALA A 154 -57.11 21.63 30.74
C ALA A 154 -58.42 21.94 30.01
N ARG A 155 -59.06 20.93 29.40
CA ARG A 155 -60.39 21.09 28.77
C ARG A 155 -61.47 21.48 29.77
N THR A 156 -61.53 20.85 30.94
CA THR A 156 -62.55 21.19 31.95
C THR A 156 -62.36 22.59 32.51
N LYS A 157 -61.11 23.04 32.74
CA LYS A 157 -60.82 24.43 33.11
C LYS A 157 -61.22 25.43 32.02
N HIS A 158 -60.97 25.12 30.75
CA HIS A 158 -61.40 25.98 29.65
C HIS A 158 -62.92 26.05 29.50
N LEU A 159 -63.64 24.94 29.73
CA LEU A 159 -65.10 24.91 29.71
C LEU A 159 -65.72 25.68 30.90
N ALA A 160 -65.14 25.56 32.09
CA ALA A 160 -65.56 26.33 33.27
C ALA A 160 -65.34 27.83 33.07
N LYS A 161 -64.17 28.23 32.56
CA LYS A 161 -63.86 29.62 32.23
C LYS A 161 -64.75 30.17 31.12
N LYS A 162 -65.15 29.32 30.16
CA LYS A 162 -66.10 29.70 29.10
C LYS A 162 -67.51 29.91 29.65
N ALA A 163 -67.97 29.04 30.55
CA ALA A 163 -69.27 29.19 31.23
C ALA A 163 -69.34 30.43 32.15
N GLU A 164 -68.23 30.81 32.79
CA GLU A 164 -68.12 32.07 33.56
C GLU A 164 -68.19 33.32 32.66
N VAL A 165 -67.67 33.25 31.43
CA VAL A 165 -67.71 34.37 30.46
C VAL A 165 -69.08 34.49 29.78
N ASP A 166 -69.74 33.35 29.50
CA ASP A 166 -71.05 33.33 28.83
C ASP A 166 -72.24 33.59 29.79
N GLY A 167 -72.03 33.51 31.11
CA GLY A 167 -73.04 33.78 32.16
C GLY A 167 -73.03 35.20 32.74
N GLY A 168 -72.11 36.06 32.30
CA GLY A 168 -71.98 37.47 32.69
C GLY A 168 -72.49 38.43 31.61
N ALA A 169 -73.72 38.22 31.14
CA ALA A 169 -74.46 39.14 30.27
C ALA A 169 -75.65 39.74 31.02
#